data_AF-A0A9W9NTF8-F1
#
_entry.id   AF-A0A9W9NTF8-F1
#
_cell.length_a   1.000
_cell.length_b   1.000
_cell.length_c   1.000
_cell.angle_alpha   90.00
_cell.angle_beta   90.00
_cell.angle_gamma   90.00
#
_symmetry.space_group_name_H-M   'P 1'
#
loop_
_entity.id
_entity.type
_entity.pdbx_description
1 polymer ?
#
loop_
_entity_poly.entity_id
_entity_poly.type
_entity_poly.pdbx_seq_one_letter_code
_entity_poly.pdbx_strand_id
1 'polypeptide(L)'
;MPKSFSPNSSNPPHTKVIVASQPRHVVIHPTILDNSPLATQKWDLMVLLQNSDPATKDPIPASLRTSIQNSYDITTGIPSKLLSSYPTRDATLKRETASTPLTGALDKLLKNGSKDSSQNLEVSPQLLQFMTELSKSHTGPVTMLNLLHFQQPDGKKSYYQYGQAFMPVAGKRGGSAKLVGNVVKPGEGQKDDSRGSRERAPQDWWNEISIVHYPSIRHFCDMLAGEDYQAINEKYRLGALRDTFLLCTTEFEAEDVANAKL
;
A
#
# COMPACT_ATOMS: atom_id res chain seq x y z
N MET A 1 8.00 -51.02 11.45
CA MET A 1 9.09 -50.43 10.64
C MET A 1 8.56 -49.17 9.97
N PRO A 2 8.77 -47.97 10.55
CA PRO A 2 8.33 -46.74 9.91
C PRO A 2 9.29 -46.37 8.79
N LYS A 3 8.74 -46.17 7.59
CA LYS A 3 9.48 -45.62 6.44
C LYS A 3 9.87 -44.18 6.77
N SER A 4 11.16 -43.92 6.69
CA SER A 4 11.76 -42.60 6.77
C SER A 4 11.11 -41.63 5.78
N PHE A 5 10.56 -40.52 6.27
CA PHE A 5 10.24 -39.36 5.45
C PHE A 5 11.56 -38.74 4.97
N SER A 6 11.82 -38.83 3.67
CA SER A 6 12.93 -38.13 3.04
C SER A 6 12.59 -36.64 2.93
N PRO A 7 13.43 -35.71 3.42
CA PRO A 7 13.26 -34.29 3.22
C PRO A 7 13.87 -33.93 1.86
N ASN A 8 13.13 -34.13 0.77
CA ASN A 8 13.52 -33.62 -0.54
C ASN A 8 12.31 -33.54 -1.48
N SER A 9 11.54 -32.48 -1.33
CA SER A 9 10.68 -31.96 -2.40
C SER A 9 10.67 -30.43 -2.33
N SER A 10 11.85 -29.81 -2.40
CA SER A 10 12.01 -28.36 -2.46
C SER A 10 11.83 -27.86 -3.90
N ASN A 11 10.62 -27.94 -4.43
CA ASN A 11 10.24 -26.99 -5.47
C ASN A 11 9.90 -25.69 -4.74
N PRO A 12 10.58 -24.57 -5.02
CA PRO A 12 10.19 -23.30 -4.45
C PRO A 12 8.73 -23.01 -4.85
N PRO A 13 7.93 -22.40 -3.96
CA PRO A 13 6.54 -22.10 -4.28
C PRO A 13 6.48 -21.24 -5.55
N HIS A 14 5.62 -21.63 -6.51
CA HIS A 14 5.45 -20.92 -7.79
C HIS A 14 4.99 -19.47 -7.60
N THR A 15 4.47 -19.13 -6.42
CA THR A 15 4.11 -17.78 -6.01
C THR A 15 4.92 -17.35 -4.80
N LYS A 16 5.57 -16.20 -4.90
CA LYS A 16 6.30 -15.54 -3.82
C LYS A 16 5.46 -14.43 -3.21
N VAL A 17 5.39 -14.37 -1.88
CA VAL A 17 4.83 -13.21 -1.16
C VAL A 17 5.90 -12.13 -1.08
N ILE A 18 5.62 -10.96 -1.62
CA ILE A 18 6.53 -9.79 -1.57
C ILE A 18 6.17 -8.89 -0.39
N VAL A 19 4.88 -8.67 -0.18
CA VAL A 19 4.35 -7.88 0.95
C VAL A 19 3.20 -8.67 1.55
N ALA A 20 3.15 -8.75 2.88
CA ALA A 20 1.99 -9.20 3.63
C ALA A 20 1.71 -8.17 4.74
N SER A 21 0.47 -7.69 4.81
CA SER A 21 0.09 -6.71 5.82
C SER A 21 -1.37 -6.84 6.23
N GLN A 22 -1.65 -6.36 7.45
CA GLN A 22 -2.99 -6.26 7.98
C GLN A 22 -3.54 -4.87 7.67
N PRO A 23 -4.67 -4.75 6.93
CA PRO A 23 -5.38 -3.50 6.78
C PRO A 23 -5.82 -2.92 8.12
N ARG A 24 -5.62 -1.61 8.31
CA ARG A 24 -5.94 -0.91 9.56
C ARG A 24 -7.01 0.16 9.38
N HIS A 25 -6.86 1.00 8.36
CA HIS A 25 -7.74 2.16 8.16
C HIS A 25 -7.67 2.67 6.73
N VAL A 26 -8.83 2.96 6.14
CA VAL A 26 -8.92 3.66 4.85
C VAL A 26 -8.79 5.16 5.12
N VAL A 27 -7.68 5.75 4.68
CA VAL A 27 -7.37 7.18 4.85
C VAL A 27 -8.08 8.03 3.79
N ILE A 28 -8.09 7.55 2.54
CA ILE A 28 -8.88 8.16 1.46
C ILE A 28 -9.75 7.07 0.84
N HIS A 29 -11.05 7.34 0.80
CA HIS A 29 -12.03 6.49 0.14
C HIS A 29 -12.16 6.90 -1.33
N PRO A 30 -12.14 5.96 -2.28
CA PRO A 30 -12.39 6.28 -3.68
C PRO A 30 -13.83 6.73 -3.85
N THR A 31 -14.08 7.60 -4.83
CA THR A 31 -15.41 8.17 -5.09
C THR A 31 -15.98 7.78 -6.45
N ILE A 32 -15.16 7.24 -7.34
CA ILE A 32 -15.52 6.90 -8.72
C ILE A 32 -15.27 5.42 -8.98
N LEU A 33 -14.08 4.92 -8.66
CA LEU A 33 -13.64 3.57 -8.98
C LEU A 33 -13.77 2.64 -7.80
N ASP A 34 -14.49 1.53 -8.03
CA ASP A 34 -14.47 0.33 -7.20
C ASP A 34 -14.75 0.58 -5.70
N ASN A 35 -15.46 1.67 -5.36
CA ASN A 35 -15.80 2.06 -3.98
C ASN A 35 -16.42 0.90 -3.21
N SER A 36 -17.32 0.15 -3.84
CA SER A 36 -17.65 -1.20 -3.42
C SER A 36 -16.94 -2.19 -4.36
N PRO A 37 -16.12 -3.13 -3.85
CA PRO A 37 -15.99 -3.49 -2.44
C PRO A 37 -14.88 -2.74 -1.66
N LEU A 38 -13.99 -1.96 -2.30
CA LEU A 38 -12.74 -1.50 -1.68
C LEU A 38 -12.93 -0.71 -0.38
N ALA A 39 -13.89 0.21 -0.35
CA ALA A 39 -14.14 1.11 0.77
C ALA A 39 -15.30 0.66 1.68
N THR A 40 -16.09 -0.32 1.24
CA THR A 40 -17.28 -0.78 1.98
C THR A 40 -17.05 -2.07 2.77
N GLN A 41 -16.07 -2.87 2.36
CA GLN A 41 -15.73 -4.12 3.05
C GLN A 41 -14.66 -3.91 4.12
N LYS A 42 -14.71 -4.74 5.16
CA LYS A 42 -13.58 -4.90 6.08
C LYS A 42 -12.61 -5.90 5.49
N TRP A 43 -11.36 -5.49 5.34
CA TRP A 43 -10.29 -6.32 4.80
C TRP A 43 -9.39 -6.83 5.91
N ASP A 44 -9.10 -8.13 5.91
CA ASP A 44 -8.24 -8.75 6.93
C ASP A 44 -6.78 -8.91 6.46
N LEU A 45 -6.55 -8.94 5.15
CA LEU A 45 -5.25 -9.22 4.56
C LEU A 45 -5.02 -8.40 3.28
N MET A 46 -3.86 -7.77 3.19
CA MET A 46 -3.30 -7.23 1.95
C MET A 46 -2.03 -8.02 1.62
N VAL A 47 -1.96 -8.56 0.41
CA VAL A 47 -0.76 -9.25 -0.09
C VAL A 47 -0.37 -8.74 -1.46
N LEU A 48 0.93 -8.58 -1.67
CA LEU A 48 1.51 -8.46 -3.01
C LEU A 48 2.18 -9.79 -3.36
N LEU A 49 1.63 -10.47 -4.36
CA LEU A 49 2.10 -11.77 -4.83
C LEU A 49 2.88 -11.60 -6.13
N GLN A 50 4.06 -12.21 -6.20
CA GLN A 50 4.83 -12.33 -7.41
C GLN A 50 4.72 -13.78 -7.90
N ASN A 51 4.12 -13.95 -9.07
CA ASN A 51 4.15 -15.23 -9.76
C ASN A 51 5.52 -15.42 -10.43
N SER A 52 6.21 -16.51 -10.11
CA SER A 52 7.49 -16.88 -10.70
C SER A 52 7.33 -17.82 -11.90
N ASP A 53 6.16 -18.43 -12.08
CA ASP A 53 5.87 -19.37 -13.14
C ASP A 53 4.77 -18.82 -14.08
N PRO A 54 5.11 -18.50 -15.34
CA PRO A 54 4.13 -18.03 -16.33
C PRO A 54 2.93 -18.97 -16.53
N ALA A 55 3.07 -20.27 -16.24
CA ALA A 55 1.97 -21.24 -16.33
C ALA A 55 0.96 -21.14 -15.17
N THR A 56 1.31 -20.48 -14.07
CA THR A 56 0.40 -20.30 -12.94
C THR A 56 -0.70 -19.30 -13.30
N LYS A 57 -1.93 -19.81 -13.41
CA LYS A 57 -3.12 -19.03 -13.77
C LYS A 57 -3.67 -18.20 -12.61
N ASP A 58 -3.69 -18.77 -11.41
CA ASP A 58 -4.12 -18.11 -10.17
C ASP A 58 -2.95 -18.19 -9.17
N PRO A 59 -2.42 -17.05 -8.69
CA PRO A 59 -1.31 -17.05 -7.73
C PRO A 59 -1.73 -17.55 -6.34
N ILE A 60 -3.03 -17.64 -6.04
CA ILE A 60 -3.53 -18.15 -4.76
C ILE A 60 -3.91 -19.64 -4.94
N PRO A 61 -3.29 -20.55 -4.18
CA PRO A 61 -3.63 -21.97 -4.21
C PRO A 61 -5.11 -22.24 -3.97
N ALA A 62 -5.67 -23.24 -4.66
CA ALA A 62 -7.09 -23.61 -4.54
C ALA A 62 -7.52 -23.94 -3.10
N SER A 63 -6.62 -24.53 -2.30
CA SER A 63 -6.86 -24.83 -0.89
C SER A 63 -7.03 -23.59 -0.01
N LEU A 64 -6.41 -22.46 -0.38
CA LEU A 64 -6.58 -21.20 0.33
C LEU A 64 -7.79 -20.42 -0.20
N ARG A 65 -8.10 -20.56 -1.49
CA ARG A 65 -9.29 -19.92 -2.10
C ARG A 65 -10.57 -20.31 -1.38
N THR A 66 -10.71 -21.54 -0.87
CA THR A 66 -11.89 -21.97 -0.10
C THR A 66 -12.07 -21.24 1.24
N SER A 67 -11.03 -20.60 1.75
CA SER A 67 -11.07 -19.82 3.00
C SER A 67 -11.24 -18.32 2.77
N ILE A 68 -11.27 -17.86 1.51
CA ILE A 68 -11.41 -16.45 1.16
C ILE A 68 -12.88 -16.13 0.92
N GLN A 69 -13.48 -15.32 1.81
CA GLN A 69 -14.87 -14.90 1.68
C GLN A 69 -15.03 -13.78 0.64
N ASN A 70 -14.16 -12.77 0.67
CA ASN A 70 -14.16 -11.64 -0.23
C ASN A 70 -12.72 -11.39 -0.72
N SER A 71 -12.56 -11.05 -2.00
CA SER A 71 -11.27 -10.65 -2.57
C SER A 71 -11.43 -9.47 -3.50
N TYR A 72 -10.48 -8.55 -3.44
CA TYR A 72 -10.27 -7.53 -4.45
C TYR A 72 -8.85 -7.69 -5.00
N ASP A 73 -8.76 -8.13 -6.25
CA ASP A 73 -7.51 -8.49 -6.92
C ASP A 73 -7.23 -7.45 -8.02
N ILE A 74 -5.99 -6.98 -8.14
CA ILE A 74 -5.54 -6.16 -9.28
C ILE A 74 -4.18 -6.65 -9.76
N THR A 75 -4.00 -6.72 -11.07
CA THR A 75 -2.70 -7.09 -11.67
C THR A 75 -1.83 -5.86 -11.84
N THR A 76 -0.57 -5.94 -11.41
CA THR A 76 0.36 -4.80 -11.45
C THR A 76 1.70 -5.18 -12.06
N GLY A 77 2.20 -4.33 -12.95
CA GLY A 77 3.56 -4.38 -13.47
C GLY A 77 4.49 -3.51 -12.64
N ILE A 78 5.34 -4.14 -11.83
CA ILE A 78 6.36 -3.48 -11.00
C ILE A 78 7.74 -3.71 -11.63
N PRO A 79 8.59 -2.68 -11.77
CA PRO A 79 9.96 -2.84 -12.24
C PRO A 79 10.73 -3.90 -11.46
N SER A 80 11.37 -4.84 -12.15
CA SER A 80 12.10 -5.97 -11.55
C SER A 80 13.19 -5.53 -10.56
N LYS A 81 13.85 -4.40 -10.82
CA LYS A 81 14.84 -3.80 -9.91
C LYS A 81 14.26 -3.40 -8.56
N LEU A 82 13.01 -2.91 -8.53
CA LEU A 82 12.33 -2.59 -7.27
C LEU A 82 11.99 -3.87 -6.51
N LEU A 83 11.52 -4.92 -7.20
CA LEU A 83 11.22 -6.22 -6.58
C LEU A 83 12.47 -6.91 -6.02
N SER A 84 13.58 -6.90 -6.76
CA SER A 84 14.82 -7.57 -6.33
C SER A 84 15.50 -6.87 -5.17
N SER A 85 15.42 -5.54 -5.10
CA SER A 85 15.99 -4.75 -4.00
C SER A 85 15.04 -4.58 -2.79
N TYR A 86 13.77 -4.99 -2.93
CA TYR A 86 12.75 -4.80 -1.91
C TYR A 86 13.14 -5.35 -0.53
N PRO A 87 13.61 -6.60 -0.38
CA PRO A 87 13.92 -7.15 0.95
C PRO A 87 14.95 -6.31 1.72
N THR A 88 16.05 -5.95 1.06
CA THR A 88 17.11 -5.12 1.67
C THR A 88 16.62 -3.70 1.97
N ARG A 89 15.83 -3.11 1.06
CA ARG A 89 15.27 -1.77 1.23
C ARG A 89 14.29 -1.73 2.40
N ASP A 90 13.38 -2.68 2.47
CA ASP A 90 12.36 -2.77 3.52
C ASP A 90 12.99 -2.99 4.90
N ALA A 91 13.93 -3.93 5.02
CA ALA A 91 14.67 -4.17 6.26
C ALA A 91 15.45 -2.93 6.73
N THR A 92 16.02 -2.16 5.80
CA THR A 92 16.74 -0.92 6.12
C THR A 92 15.79 0.16 6.66
N LEU A 93 14.65 0.39 5.99
CA LEU A 93 13.64 1.35 6.43
C LEU A 93 13.06 0.99 7.81
N LYS A 94 12.74 -0.30 8.03
CA LYS A 94 12.25 -0.79 9.32
C LYS A 94 13.28 -0.59 10.44
N ARG A 95 14.58 -0.75 10.17
CA ARG A 95 15.66 -0.52 11.15
C ARG A 95 15.84 0.96 11.48
N GLU A 96 15.75 1.85 10.49
CA GLU A 96 15.94 3.30 10.65
C GLU A 96 14.76 4.02 11.33
N THR A 97 13.64 3.31 11.50
CA THR A 97 12.43 3.82 12.16
C THR A 97 12.70 4.38 13.55
N ALA A 98 13.51 3.71 14.36
CA ALA A 98 13.80 4.13 15.74
C ALA A 98 14.58 5.45 15.84
N SER A 99 15.31 5.82 14.79
CA SER A 99 16.17 7.01 14.77
C SER A 99 15.54 8.20 14.03
N THR A 100 14.37 8.04 13.42
CA THR A 100 13.74 9.11 12.65
C THR A 100 12.95 10.04 13.57
N PRO A 101 13.25 11.35 13.61
CA PRO A 101 12.50 12.30 14.43
C PRO A 101 11.21 12.78 13.74
N LEU A 102 10.23 13.17 14.54
CA LEU A 102 9.10 14.00 14.09
C LEU A 102 9.56 15.45 13.90
N THR A 103 8.90 16.19 13.00
CA THR A 103 9.24 17.61 12.76
C THR A 103 8.57 18.57 13.75
N GLY A 104 7.57 18.08 14.51
CA GLY A 104 6.75 18.90 15.42
C GLY A 104 5.57 19.59 14.72
N ALA A 105 5.39 19.36 13.41
CA ALA A 105 4.25 19.87 12.65
C ALA A 105 2.93 19.31 13.20
N LEU A 106 2.91 18.02 13.56
CA LEU A 106 1.74 17.40 14.19
C LEU A 106 1.38 18.06 15.52
N ASP A 107 2.38 18.32 16.38
CA ASP A 107 2.12 18.91 17.70
C ASP A 107 1.64 20.36 17.58
N LYS A 108 2.13 21.12 16.59
CA LYS A 108 1.62 22.45 16.26
C LYS A 108 0.15 22.39 15.82
N LEU A 109 -0.21 21.42 14.97
CA LEU A 109 -1.57 21.23 14.50
C LEU A 109 -2.52 20.83 15.64
N LEU A 110 -2.11 19.92 16.52
CA LEU A 110 -2.91 19.49 17.68
C LEU A 110 -3.22 20.65 18.65
N LYS A 111 -2.36 21.68 18.72
CA LYS A 111 -2.61 22.90 19.51
C LYS A 111 -3.56 23.88 18.82
N ASN A 112 -3.55 23.93 17.48
CA ASN A 112 -4.26 24.94 16.69
C ASN A 112 -5.58 24.44 16.07
N GLY A 113 -5.86 23.13 16.12
CA GLY A 113 -7.03 22.49 15.53
C GLY A 113 -6.74 21.76 14.21
N SER A 114 -7.52 20.71 13.91
CA SER A 114 -7.44 19.89 12.68
C SER A 114 -8.50 20.28 11.64
N LYS A 115 -8.33 19.83 10.38
CA LYS A 115 -9.29 20.02 9.28
C LYS A 115 -10.44 19.03 9.37
N ASP A 116 -11.61 19.29 8.77
CA ASP A 116 -12.78 18.41 8.93
C ASP A 116 -12.67 17.05 8.22
N SER A 117 -11.80 16.89 7.21
CA SER A 117 -11.72 15.69 6.37
C SER A 117 -10.30 15.38 5.86
N SER A 118 -10.00 14.10 5.62
CA SER A 118 -8.71 13.62 5.06
C SER A 118 -8.76 13.31 3.56
N GLN A 119 -9.87 13.61 2.88
CA GLN A 119 -10.03 13.33 1.44
C GLN A 119 -8.97 14.03 0.56
N ASN A 120 -8.53 15.22 0.97
CA ASN A 120 -7.44 15.96 0.32
C ASN A 120 -6.05 15.64 0.92
N LEU A 121 -5.96 14.58 1.71
CA LEU A 121 -4.78 14.20 2.48
C LEU A 121 -4.33 15.25 3.52
N GLU A 122 -5.30 15.83 4.20
CA GLU A 122 -5.12 16.64 5.40
C GLU A 122 -5.32 15.80 6.66
N VAL A 123 -4.86 16.29 7.81
CA VAL A 123 -5.10 15.64 9.10
C VAL A 123 -6.53 15.94 9.57
N SER A 124 -7.38 14.90 9.59
CA SER A 124 -8.77 14.98 10.08
C SER A 124 -8.94 14.45 11.50
N PRO A 125 -10.03 14.81 12.21
CA PRO A 125 -10.37 14.23 13.51
C PRO A 125 -10.41 12.69 13.48
N GLN A 126 -10.97 12.10 12.43
CA GLN A 126 -11.05 10.65 12.27
C GLN A 126 -9.65 10.03 12.15
N LEU A 127 -8.77 10.65 11.35
CA LEU A 127 -7.39 10.20 11.20
C LEU A 127 -6.59 10.36 12.51
N LEU A 128 -6.81 11.44 13.28
CA LEU A 128 -6.20 11.66 14.58
C LEU A 128 -6.66 10.64 15.63
N GLN A 129 -7.96 10.32 15.63
CA GLN A 129 -8.51 9.27 16.49
C GLN A 129 -7.87 7.93 16.14
N PHE A 130 -7.84 7.57 14.85
CA PHE A 130 -7.19 6.35 14.39
C PHE A 130 -5.70 6.30 14.77
N MET A 131 -4.95 7.38 14.56
CA MET A 131 -3.54 7.48 14.95
C MET A 131 -3.37 7.23 16.45
N THR A 132 -4.23 7.83 17.28
CA THR A 132 -4.21 7.66 18.73
C THR A 132 -4.50 6.21 19.12
N GLU A 133 -5.54 5.60 18.57
CA GLU A 133 -5.91 4.21 18.87
C GLU A 133 -4.85 3.22 18.39
N LEU A 134 -4.35 3.36 17.16
CA LEU A 134 -3.31 2.49 16.64
C LEU A 134 -2.04 2.58 17.49
N SER A 135 -1.64 3.79 17.91
CA SER A 135 -0.42 3.99 18.72
C SER A 135 -0.46 3.29 20.07
N LYS A 136 -1.64 2.91 20.60
CA LYS A 136 -1.77 2.12 21.83
C LYS A 136 -1.35 0.65 21.65
N SER A 137 -1.47 0.12 20.43
CA SER A 137 -1.25 -1.30 20.13
C SER A 137 -0.12 -1.55 19.13
N HIS A 138 0.29 -0.53 18.37
CA HIS A 138 1.32 -0.62 17.34
C HIS A 138 2.07 0.71 17.22
N THR A 139 3.31 0.73 17.74
CA THR A 139 4.20 1.90 17.65
C THR A 139 5.17 1.83 16.46
N GLY A 140 5.21 0.69 15.77
CA GLY A 140 6.15 0.41 14.70
C GLY A 140 5.74 0.97 13.34
N PRO A 141 6.45 0.55 12.28
CA PRO A 141 6.23 0.99 10.91
C PRO A 141 4.80 0.77 10.43
N VAL A 142 4.33 1.69 9.59
CA VAL A 142 3.08 1.53 8.83
C VAL A 142 3.38 1.58 7.34
N THR A 143 2.58 0.85 6.57
CA THR A 143 2.66 0.82 5.11
C THR A 143 1.36 1.37 4.53
N MET A 144 1.50 2.32 3.62
CA MET A 144 0.42 2.95 2.89
C MET A 144 0.33 2.34 1.48
N LEU A 145 -0.78 1.66 1.18
CA LEU A 145 -1.16 1.28 -0.17
C LEU A 145 -1.94 2.43 -0.81
N ASN A 146 -1.44 2.94 -1.93
CA ASN A 146 -2.16 3.89 -2.78
C ASN A 146 -2.60 3.20 -4.05
N LEU A 147 -3.86 3.39 -4.43
CA LEU A 147 -4.34 3.21 -5.79
C LEU A 147 -4.64 4.59 -6.38
N LEU A 148 -4.16 4.83 -7.60
CA LEU A 148 -4.16 6.15 -8.21
C LEU A 148 -4.85 6.08 -9.57
N HIS A 149 -5.83 6.95 -9.78
CA HIS A 149 -6.47 7.16 -11.06
C HIS A 149 -6.19 8.59 -11.51
N PHE A 150 -5.50 8.75 -12.63
CA PHE A 150 -5.03 10.05 -13.08
C PHE A 150 -6.08 10.80 -13.89
N GLN A 151 -6.15 12.10 -13.65
CA GLN A 151 -6.88 13.03 -14.51
C GLN A 151 -6.26 13.02 -15.91
N GLN A 152 -7.09 13.04 -16.95
CA GLN A 152 -6.61 13.12 -18.33
C GLN A 152 -6.66 14.57 -18.83
N PRO A 153 -5.73 14.99 -19.72
CA PRO A 153 -4.61 14.21 -20.24
C PRO A 153 -3.32 14.26 -19.38
N ASP A 154 -3.16 15.28 -18.53
CA ASP A 154 -1.86 15.62 -17.93
C ASP A 154 -1.65 15.14 -16.48
N GLY A 155 -2.63 14.48 -15.87
CA GLY A 155 -2.59 14.09 -14.46
C GLY A 155 -1.38 13.22 -14.11
N LYS A 156 -1.02 12.26 -14.96
CA LYS A 156 0.18 11.42 -14.74
C LYS A 156 1.47 12.25 -14.69
N LYS A 157 1.59 13.27 -15.56
CA LYS A 157 2.77 14.15 -15.60
C LYS A 157 2.84 15.03 -14.36
N SER A 158 1.72 15.61 -13.92
CA SER A 158 1.66 16.38 -12.67
C SER A 158 1.96 15.50 -11.45
N TYR A 159 1.43 14.28 -11.42
CA TYR A 159 1.70 13.34 -10.33
C TYR A 159 3.15 12.87 -10.29
N TYR A 160 3.81 12.73 -11.45
CA TYR A 160 5.24 12.49 -11.50
C TYR A 160 6.03 13.64 -10.86
N GLN A 161 5.65 14.90 -11.12
CA GLN A 161 6.26 16.06 -10.47
C GLN A 161 6.00 16.05 -8.94
N TYR A 162 4.81 15.64 -8.51
CA TYR A 162 4.52 15.39 -7.10
C TYR A 162 5.48 14.36 -6.52
N GLY A 163 5.69 13.22 -7.17
CA GLY A 163 6.61 12.17 -6.70
C GLY A 163 8.05 12.66 -6.53
N GLN A 164 8.55 13.49 -7.45
CA GLN A 164 9.89 14.10 -7.35
C GLN A 164 9.98 15.07 -6.15
N ALA A 165 8.95 15.89 -5.93
CA ALA A 165 8.91 16.83 -4.81
C ALA A 165 8.64 16.14 -3.45
N PHE A 166 7.94 15.00 -3.48
CA PHE A 166 7.56 14.22 -2.32
C PHE A 166 8.78 13.59 -1.63
N MET A 167 9.73 13.06 -2.40
CA MET A 167 10.92 12.38 -1.87
C MET A 167 11.67 13.18 -0.79
N PRO A 168 12.10 14.44 -1.02
CA PRO A 168 12.78 15.21 0.02
C PRO A 168 11.87 15.61 1.19
N VAL A 169 10.58 15.85 0.95
CA VAL A 169 9.62 16.28 2.00
C VAL A 169 9.26 15.14 2.94
N ALA A 170 8.92 13.98 2.38
CA ALA A 170 8.61 12.77 3.13
C ALA A 170 9.85 12.19 3.80
N GLY A 171 11.02 12.26 3.13
CA GLY A 171 12.29 11.77 3.65
C GLY A 171 12.71 12.40 4.98
N LYS A 172 12.38 13.68 5.22
CA LYS A 172 12.59 14.35 6.53
C LYS A 172 11.92 13.63 7.71
N ARG A 173 10.88 12.84 7.43
CA ARG A 173 10.02 12.13 8.38
C ARG A 173 10.10 10.62 8.19
N GLY A 174 11.09 10.13 7.44
CA GLY A 174 11.27 8.71 7.11
C GLY A 174 10.26 8.14 6.13
N GLY A 175 9.41 8.96 5.53
CA GLY A 175 8.47 8.55 4.49
C GLY A 175 9.21 8.14 3.21
N SER A 176 8.94 6.94 2.69
CA SER A 176 9.70 6.40 1.55
C SER A 176 8.87 5.45 0.70
N ALA A 177 8.81 5.69 -0.62
CA ALA A 177 8.19 4.76 -1.56
C ALA A 177 9.03 3.47 -1.64
N LYS A 178 8.42 2.33 -1.31
CA LYS A 178 9.06 1.00 -1.39
C LYS A 178 8.89 0.38 -2.76
N LEU A 179 7.66 0.42 -3.26
CA LEU A 179 7.29 -0.14 -4.56
C LEU A 179 6.35 0.83 -5.27
N VAL A 180 6.51 0.94 -6.59
CA VAL A 180 5.62 1.66 -7.50
C VAL A 180 5.46 0.79 -8.74
N GLY A 181 4.25 0.72 -9.27
CA GLY A 181 3.97 -0.08 -10.48
C GLY A 181 2.71 0.38 -11.19
N ASN A 182 2.62 0.12 -12.49
CA ASN A 182 1.40 0.39 -13.23
C ASN A 182 0.42 -0.77 -13.00
N VAL A 183 -0.86 -0.46 -12.90
CA VAL A 183 -1.91 -1.48 -13.02
C VAL A 183 -2.01 -1.87 -14.49
N VAL A 184 -2.03 -3.18 -14.75
CA VAL A 184 -2.00 -3.75 -16.11
C VAL A 184 -3.10 -4.80 -16.27
N LYS A 185 -3.39 -5.19 -17.51
CA LYS A 185 -4.26 -6.32 -17.78
C LYS A 185 -3.59 -7.62 -17.29
N PRO A 186 -4.32 -8.57 -16.67
CA PRO A 186 -3.85 -9.94 -16.49
C PRO A 186 -3.33 -10.51 -17.80
N GLY A 187 -2.27 -11.32 -17.73
CA GLY A 187 -1.73 -12.02 -18.88
C GLY A 187 -2.76 -12.95 -19.52
N GLU A 188 -2.51 -13.33 -20.77
CA GLU A 188 -3.34 -14.33 -21.46
C GLU A 188 -3.37 -15.64 -20.66
N GLY A 189 -4.55 -16.23 -20.48
CA GLY A 189 -4.75 -17.46 -19.70
C GLY A 189 -4.64 -17.32 -18.17
N GLN A 190 -4.25 -16.16 -17.64
CA GLN A 190 -4.30 -15.87 -16.20
C GLN A 190 -5.74 -15.59 -15.75
N LYS A 191 -6.01 -15.72 -14.45
CA LYS A 191 -7.31 -15.39 -13.86
C LYS A 191 -7.64 -13.90 -14.04
N ASP A 192 -8.90 -13.59 -14.27
CA ASP A 192 -9.39 -12.21 -14.29
C ASP A 192 -9.28 -11.55 -12.91
N ASP A 193 -9.04 -10.25 -12.92
CA ASP A 193 -8.92 -9.45 -11.71
C ASP A 193 -10.16 -8.56 -11.51
N SER A 194 -10.23 -7.86 -10.37
CA SER A 194 -11.40 -7.09 -9.96
C SER A 194 -11.65 -5.82 -10.79
N ARG A 195 -10.82 -5.55 -11.81
CA ARG A 195 -11.03 -4.43 -12.74
C ARG A 195 -12.22 -4.68 -13.68
N GLY A 196 -12.77 -5.89 -13.72
CA GLY A 196 -13.87 -6.27 -14.58
C GLY A 196 -13.39 -6.71 -15.96
N SER A 197 -14.12 -6.34 -17.03
CA SER A 197 -13.81 -6.76 -18.39
C SER A 197 -12.36 -6.48 -18.79
N ARG A 198 -11.70 -7.45 -19.46
CA ARG A 198 -10.37 -7.26 -20.07
C ARG A 198 -10.33 -6.15 -21.12
N GLU A 199 -11.49 -5.83 -21.69
CA GLU A 199 -11.65 -4.75 -22.67
C GLU A 199 -12.03 -3.40 -22.04
N ARG A 200 -12.14 -3.33 -20.71
CA ARG A 200 -12.26 -2.05 -20.01
C ARG A 200 -11.09 -1.15 -20.42
N ALA A 201 -11.40 0.09 -20.75
CA ALA A 201 -10.41 1.00 -21.26
C ALA A 201 -9.44 1.42 -20.12
N PRO A 202 -8.12 1.58 -20.40
CA PRO A 202 -7.16 1.87 -19.34
C PRO A 202 -7.42 3.15 -18.54
N GLN A 203 -8.11 4.12 -19.14
CA GLN A 203 -8.53 5.35 -18.49
C GLN A 203 -9.70 5.18 -17.51
N ASP A 204 -10.31 3.99 -17.44
CA ASP A 204 -11.47 3.73 -16.59
C ASP A 204 -11.14 2.80 -15.42
N TRP A 205 -9.89 2.44 -15.20
CA TRP A 205 -9.43 1.68 -14.02
C TRP A 205 -8.32 2.42 -13.27
N TRP A 206 -7.93 1.90 -12.10
CA TRP A 206 -6.73 2.35 -11.40
C TRP A 206 -5.51 2.30 -12.33
N ASN A 207 -4.73 3.37 -12.42
CA ASN A 207 -3.58 3.43 -13.33
C ASN A 207 -2.28 2.97 -12.67
N GLU A 208 -2.09 3.30 -11.40
CA GLU A 208 -0.83 3.09 -10.69
C GLU A 208 -1.09 2.65 -9.25
N ILE A 209 -0.18 1.82 -8.75
CA ILE A 209 -0.07 1.48 -7.34
C ILE A 209 1.22 2.05 -6.76
N SER A 210 1.17 2.44 -5.48
CA SER A 210 2.39 2.63 -4.70
C SER A 210 2.24 2.11 -3.28
N ILE A 211 3.33 1.54 -2.77
CA ILE A 211 3.45 1.03 -1.41
C ILE A 211 4.51 1.87 -0.72
N VAL A 212 4.11 2.63 0.30
CA VAL A 212 4.94 3.66 0.93
C VAL A 212 5.11 3.33 2.42
N HIS A 213 6.35 3.36 2.88
CA HIS A 213 6.71 3.18 4.28
C HIS A 213 6.66 4.50 5.04
N TYR A 214 6.23 4.43 6.30
CA TYR A 214 6.51 5.43 7.32
C TYR A 214 6.98 4.75 8.62
N PRO A 215 7.87 5.40 9.40
CA PRO A 215 8.35 4.87 10.67
C PRO A 215 7.23 4.59 11.69
N SER A 216 6.16 5.39 11.67
CA SER A 216 4.92 5.09 12.40
C SER A 216 3.75 5.91 11.86
N ILE A 217 2.54 5.64 12.34
CA ILE A 217 1.35 6.45 11.99
C ILE A 217 1.49 7.92 12.41
N ARG A 218 2.25 8.20 13.48
CA ARG A 218 2.58 9.58 13.88
C ARG A 218 3.44 10.30 12.84
N HIS A 219 4.41 9.61 12.23
CA HIS A 219 5.25 10.18 11.17
C HIS A 219 4.45 10.51 9.92
N PHE A 220 3.51 9.64 9.56
CA PHE A 220 2.57 9.93 8.48
C PHE A 220 1.74 11.18 8.78
N CYS A 221 1.13 11.26 9.97
CA CYS A 221 0.32 12.43 10.35
C CYS A 221 1.16 13.72 10.48
N ASP A 222 2.40 13.64 10.95
CA ASP A 222 3.34 14.77 10.99
C ASP A 222 3.74 15.25 9.58
N MET A 223 3.80 14.34 8.62
CA MET A 223 3.99 14.70 7.21
C MET A 223 2.77 15.44 6.67
N LEU A 224 1.56 14.93 6.92
CA LEU A 224 0.33 15.62 6.49
C LEU A 224 0.13 16.97 7.18
N ALA A 225 0.61 17.14 8.41
CA ALA A 225 0.55 18.41 9.13
C ALA A 225 1.57 19.45 8.64
N GLY A 226 2.58 19.03 7.86
CA GLY A 226 3.64 19.90 7.37
C GLY A 226 3.20 20.85 6.28
N GLU A 227 3.46 22.15 6.45
CA GLU A 227 3.22 23.17 5.42
C GLU A 227 4.02 22.88 4.14
N ASP A 228 5.24 22.32 4.28
CA ASP A 228 6.08 21.91 3.14
C ASP A 228 5.46 20.77 2.33
N TYR A 229 4.73 19.88 2.98
CA TYR A 229 3.96 18.84 2.31
C TYR A 229 2.69 19.39 1.66
N GLN A 230 1.91 20.19 2.38
CA GLN A 230 0.64 20.70 1.83
C GLN A 230 0.87 21.54 0.57
N ALA A 231 1.94 22.34 0.52
CA ALA A 231 2.29 23.11 -0.67
C ALA A 231 2.51 22.24 -1.93
N ILE A 232 3.18 21.07 -1.79
CA ILE A 232 3.39 20.17 -2.94
C ILE A 232 2.15 19.33 -3.26
N ASN A 233 1.35 19.00 -2.25
CA ASN A 233 0.08 18.29 -2.39
C ASN A 233 -0.92 19.13 -3.20
N GLU A 234 -1.15 20.36 -2.78
CA GLU A 234 -2.02 21.32 -3.45
C GLU A 234 -1.56 21.58 -4.89
N LYS A 235 -0.26 21.82 -5.08
CA LYS A 235 0.29 22.21 -6.37
C LYS A 235 0.29 21.10 -7.41
N TYR A 236 0.61 19.86 -7.01
CA TYR A 236 0.91 18.79 -7.96
C TYR A 236 0.02 17.57 -7.84
N ARG A 237 -0.56 17.28 -6.67
CA ARG A 237 -1.31 16.05 -6.40
C ARG A 237 -2.81 16.19 -6.62
N LEU A 238 -3.44 17.20 -6.02
CA LEU A 238 -4.90 17.30 -5.99
C LEU A 238 -5.50 17.38 -7.41
N GLY A 239 -4.98 18.25 -8.27
CA GLY A 239 -5.45 18.36 -9.66
C GLY A 239 -5.00 17.22 -10.58
N ALA A 240 -4.09 16.35 -10.12
CA ALA A 240 -3.54 15.26 -10.93
C ALA A 240 -4.38 13.98 -10.85
N LEU A 241 -5.15 13.81 -9.79
CA LEU A 241 -5.91 12.60 -9.51
C LEU A 241 -7.39 12.81 -9.83
N ARG A 242 -7.92 11.93 -10.67
CA ARG A 242 -9.36 11.78 -10.90
C ARG A 242 -10.02 11.01 -9.75
N ASP A 243 -9.33 10.01 -9.22
CA ASP A 243 -9.75 9.26 -8.04
C ASP A 243 -8.54 8.67 -7.30
N THR A 244 -8.71 8.33 -6.02
CA THR A 244 -7.66 7.70 -5.23
C THR A 244 -8.21 6.88 -4.08
N PHE A 245 -7.54 5.77 -3.79
CA PHE A 245 -7.73 5.00 -2.57
C PHE A 245 -6.42 4.98 -1.81
N LEU A 246 -6.48 5.24 -0.50
CA LEU A 246 -5.34 5.17 0.39
C LEU A 246 -5.67 4.33 1.61
N LEU A 247 -4.94 3.23 1.78
CA LEU A 247 -5.11 2.29 2.88
C LEU A 247 -3.86 2.25 3.74
N CYS A 248 -4.03 2.51 5.04
CA CYS A 248 -3.03 2.25 6.05
C CYS A 248 -3.06 0.78 6.46
N THR A 249 -1.89 0.16 6.49
CA THR A 249 -1.67 -1.25 6.86
C THR A 249 -0.46 -1.40 7.78
N THR A 250 -0.39 -2.51 8.52
CA THR A 250 0.81 -2.89 9.30
C THR A 250 1.34 -4.23 8.79
N GLU A 251 2.60 -4.25 8.38
CA GLU A 251 3.24 -5.45 7.84
C GLU A 251 3.56 -6.46 8.94
N PHE A 252 3.56 -7.73 8.54
CA PHE A 252 4.02 -8.84 9.35
C PHE A 252 4.81 -9.78 8.45
N GLU A 253 5.80 -10.48 9.02
CA GLU A 253 6.50 -11.51 8.26
C GLU A 253 5.60 -12.74 8.15
N ALA A 254 5.49 -13.32 6.95
CA ALA A 254 4.63 -14.48 6.73
C ALA A 254 5.07 -15.70 7.58
N GLU A 255 6.34 -15.78 7.92
CA GLU A 255 6.93 -16.83 8.77
C GLU A 255 6.56 -16.64 10.25
N ASP A 256 6.39 -15.41 10.73
CA ASP A 256 6.04 -15.11 12.13
C ASP A 256 4.61 -15.60 12.48
N VAL A 257 3.69 -15.57 11.50
CA VAL A 257 2.31 -16.05 11.67
C VAL A 257 2.23 -17.59 11.72
N ALA A 258 3.12 -18.28 11.01
CA ALA A 258 3.21 -19.74 11.05
C ALA A 258 3.75 -20.23 12.41
N ASN A 259 4.68 -19.49 13.00
CA ASN A 259 5.28 -19.83 14.30
C ASN A 259 4.41 -19.45 15.50
N ALA A 260 3.48 -18.49 15.35
CA ALA A 260 2.55 -18.09 16.41
C ALA A 260 1.41 -19.09 16.66
N LYS A 261 1.34 -20.21 15.91
CA LYS A 261 0.33 -21.29 16.05
C LYS A 261 0.90 -22.63 16.55
N LEU A 262 2.04 -22.63 17.24
CA LEU A 262 2.59 -23.81 17.93
C LEU A 262 2.58 -23.63 19.44
#